data_AF-F5YJS6-F1
#
_entry.id   AF-F5YJS6-F1
#
_cell.length_a   1.000
_cell.length_b   1.000
_cell.length_c   1.000
_cell.angle_alpha   90.00
_cell.angle_beta   90.00
_cell.angle_gamma   90.00
#
_symmetry.space_group_name_H-M   'P 1'
#
loop_
_entity.id
_entity.type
_entity.pdbx_description
1 polymer ?
#
loop_
_entity_poly.entity_id
_entity_poly.type
_entity_poly.pdbx_seq_one_letter_code
_entity_poly.pdbx_strand_id
1 'polypeptide(L)'
;MIRQQERQFHLHPRNGIFYVQFINPETKQRLSALSTGKSTRDEALLIVYDWLAKGIPKKQPKTALSPSARLVSDVLSTAQILAGLKNAALTSQDVLKIEKILQDQGLVSLIIRQNTLGDELFEDFITRFWDYKRSPYVQEKHSHKLRIGQTHTKLSLERAYLYWIPFFKGKTLGPGRTASGFKENAYSFALRGILCG
;
A
#
# COMPACT_ATOMS: atom_id res chain seq x y z
N MET A 1 -46.70 29.62 -51.98
CA MET A 1 -45.92 28.36 -51.99
C MET A 1 -45.40 28.11 -50.58
N ILE A 2 -45.97 27.13 -49.86
CA ILE A 2 -45.55 26.78 -48.51
C ILE A 2 -44.23 26.01 -48.63
N ARG A 3 -43.12 26.59 -48.17
CA ARG A 3 -41.83 25.88 -48.07
C ARG A 3 -42.06 24.65 -47.19
N GLN A 4 -41.90 23.44 -47.76
CA GLN A 4 -41.81 22.24 -46.94
C GLN A 4 -40.60 22.42 -46.02
N GLN A 5 -40.85 22.66 -44.73
CA GLN A 5 -39.78 22.72 -43.74
C GLN A 5 -39.14 21.34 -43.71
N GLU A 6 -37.89 21.26 -44.17
CA GLU A 6 -37.10 20.04 -44.08
C GLU A 6 -36.97 19.68 -42.59
N ARG A 7 -37.51 18.52 -42.22
CA ARG A 7 -37.52 18.06 -40.82
C ARG A 7 -36.09 17.70 -40.43
N GLN A 8 -35.55 18.37 -39.41
CA GLN A 8 -34.18 18.14 -38.94
C GLN A 8 -34.02 16.83 -38.17
N PHE A 9 -35.12 16.27 -37.65
CA PHE A 9 -35.13 15.01 -36.91
C PHE A 9 -36.48 14.29 -36.99
N HIS A 10 -36.45 12.98 -36.74
CA HIS A 10 -37.63 12.12 -36.63
C HIS A 10 -37.68 11.46 -35.25
N LEU A 11 -38.81 11.59 -34.56
CA LEU A 11 -39.13 10.89 -33.33
C LEU A 11 -39.96 9.64 -33.64
N HIS A 12 -39.60 8.51 -33.08
CA HIS A 12 -40.40 7.27 -33.17
C HIS A 12 -40.38 6.51 -31.83
N PRO A 13 -41.51 5.95 -31.39
CA PRO A 13 -41.56 5.15 -30.18
C PRO A 13 -41.01 3.74 -30.42
N ARG A 14 -40.26 3.20 -29.45
CA ARG A 14 -39.79 1.81 -29.41
C ARG A 14 -39.71 1.34 -27.96
N ASN A 15 -40.40 0.25 -27.62
CA ASN A 15 -40.46 -0.32 -26.26
C ASN A 15 -40.85 0.70 -25.17
N GLY A 16 -41.83 1.57 -25.45
CA GLY A 16 -42.29 2.58 -24.48
C GLY A 16 -41.33 3.77 -24.27
N ILE A 17 -40.26 3.87 -25.07
CA ILE A 17 -39.28 4.97 -25.04
C ILE A 17 -39.23 5.62 -26.43
N PHE A 18 -39.11 6.95 -26.48
CA PHE A 18 -38.93 7.68 -27.73
C PHE A 18 -37.47 7.68 -28.19
N TYR A 19 -37.27 7.42 -29.48
CA TYR A 19 -35.97 7.47 -30.13
C TYR A 19 -35.94 8.57 -31.19
N VAL A 20 -34.80 9.24 -31.31
CA VAL A 20 -34.55 10.35 -32.23
C VAL A 20 -33.57 9.93 -33.30
N GLN A 21 -33.93 10.14 -34.56
CA GLN A 21 -33.00 10.06 -35.69
C GLN A 21 -32.81 11.47 -36.23
N PHE A 22 -31.59 11.98 -36.13
CA PHE A 22 -31.20 13.25 -36.73
C PHE A 22 -30.93 13.06 -38.23
N ILE A 23 -31.27 14.06 -39.04
CA ILE A 23 -30.90 14.11 -40.45
C ILE A 23 -29.69 15.01 -40.59
N ASN A 24 -28.62 14.51 -41.19
CA ASN A 24 -27.46 15.33 -41.50
C ASN A 24 -27.82 16.28 -42.67
N PRO A 25 -27.71 17.61 -42.50
CA PRO A 25 -28.09 18.57 -43.53
C PRO A 25 -27.24 18.47 -44.81
N GLU A 26 -26.00 18.01 -44.72
CA GLU A 26 -25.08 17.95 -45.87
C GLU A 26 -25.27 16.68 -46.71
N THR A 27 -25.45 15.54 -46.05
CA THR A 27 -25.56 14.23 -46.72
C THR A 27 -27.01 13.79 -46.95
N LYS A 28 -27.99 14.49 -46.35
CA LYS A 28 -29.42 14.12 -46.29
C LYS A 28 -29.68 12.71 -45.75
N GLN A 29 -28.67 12.08 -45.14
CA GLN A 29 -28.77 10.74 -44.58
C GLN A 29 -29.22 10.79 -43.12
N ARG A 30 -29.95 9.75 -42.72
CA ARG A 30 -30.41 9.58 -41.34
C ARG A 30 -29.28 9.02 -40.49
N LEU A 31 -28.97 9.70 -39.40
CA LEU A 31 -28.02 9.25 -38.39
C LEU A 31 -28.62 8.14 -37.52
N SER A 32 -27.76 7.44 -36.78
CA SER A 32 -28.18 6.37 -35.89
C SER A 32 -29.20 6.86 -34.86
N ALA A 33 -30.25 6.08 -34.63
CA ALA A 33 -31.25 6.39 -33.63
C ALA A 33 -30.64 6.48 -32.22
N LEU A 34 -30.88 7.60 -31.54
CA LEU A 34 -30.50 7.86 -30.15
C LEU A 34 -31.73 7.74 -29.26
N SER A 35 -31.57 7.07 -28.12
CA SER A 35 -32.66 6.93 -27.13
C SER A 35 -32.75 8.21 -26.31
N THR A 36 -33.93 8.82 -26.22
CA THR A 36 -34.14 9.95 -25.29
C THR A 36 -34.36 9.47 -23.86
N GLY A 37 -34.66 8.17 -23.66
CA GLY A 37 -34.97 7.60 -22.35
C GLY A 37 -36.32 8.05 -21.77
N LYS A 38 -37.14 8.75 -22.55
CA LYS A 38 -38.43 9.30 -22.11
C LYS A 38 -39.61 8.58 -22.76
N SER A 39 -40.67 8.39 -21.98
CA SER A 39 -41.91 7.71 -22.38
C SER A 39 -42.96 8.67 -22.94
N THR A 40 -42.84 9.97 -22.66
CA THR A 40 -43.72 11.05 -23.14
C THR A 40 -43.06 11.80 -24.29
N ARG A 41 -43.87 12.17 -25.29
CA ARG A 41 -43.40 12.81 -26.53
C ARG A 41 -42.83 14.21 -26.27
N ASP A 42 -43.45 14.96 -25.38
CA ASP A 42 -43.07 16.34 -25.08
C ASP A 42 -41.75 16.41 -24.31
N GLU A 43 -41.54 15.52 -23.34
CA GLU A 43 -40.25 15.38 -22.66
C GLU A 43 -39.14 14.95 -23.62
N ALA A 44 -39.46 14.05 -24.56
CA ALA A 44 -38.51 13.65 -25.59
C ALA A 44 -38.10 14.84 -26.48
N LEU A 45 -39.06 15.71 -26.86
CA LEU A 45 -38.80 16.91 -27.64
C LEU A 45 -37.85 17.89 -26.92
N LEU A 46 -38.07 18.13 -25.63
CA LEU A 46 -37.19 19.01 -24.83
C LEU A 46 -35.73 18.53 -24.86
N ILE A 47 -35.50 17.23 -24.73
CA ILE A 47 -34.16 16.64 -24.81
C ILE A 47 -33.57 16.79 -26.21
N VAL A 48 -34.38 16.64 -27.27
CA VAL A 48 -33.91 16.85 -28.65
C VAL A 48 -33.43 18.30 -28.84
N TYR A 49 -34.20 19.27 -28.36
CA TYR A 49 -33.81 20.68 -28.44
C TYR A 49 -32.53 20.96 -27.64
N ASP A 50 -32.38 20.35 -26.46
CA ASP A 50 -31.14 20.45 -25.68
C ASP A 50 -29.93 19.91 -26.45
N TRP A 51 -30.09 18.78 -27.16
CA TRP A 51 -29.04 18.22 -28.02
C TRP A 51 -28.75 19.06 -29.27
N LEU A 52 -29.74 19.74 -29.83
CA LEU A 52 -29.51 20.68 -30.93
C LEU A 52 -28.73 21.92 -30.46
N ALA A 53 -28.94 22.37 -29.21
CA ALA A 53 -28.22 23.50 -28.64
C ALA A 53 -26.80 23.15 -28.16
N LYS A 54 -26.64 22.01 -27.49
CA LYS A 54 -25.36 21.60 -26.84
C LYS A 54 -24.51 20.65 -27.69
N GLY A 55 -25.08 20.06 -28.74
CA GLY A 55 -24.44 19.07 -29.60
C GLY A 55 -24.97 17.64 -29.37
N ILE A 56 -24.95 16.84 -30.44
CA ILE A 56 -25.48 15.47 -30.45
C ILE A 56 -24.54 14.54 -29.66
N PRO A 57 -25.02 13.76 -28.68
CA PRO A 57 -24.18 12.84 -27.92
C PRO A 57 -23.62 11.74 -28.84
N LYS A 58 -22.29 11.62 -28.90
CA LYS A 58 -21.63 10.55 -29.65
C LYS A 58 -21.86 9.23 -28.91
N LYS A 59 -22.41 8.25 -29.61
CA LYS A 59 -22.62 6.89 -29.10
C LYS A 59 -21.26 6.28 -28.77
N GLN A 60 -20.92 6.24 -27.48
CA GLN A 60 -19.76 5.50 -27.01
C GLN A 60 -19.96 4.01 -27.38
N PRO A 61 -18.92 3.31 -27.88
CA PRO A 61 -19.02 1.91 -28.22
C PRO A 61 -19.50 1.12 -27.00
N LYS A 62 -20.47 0.22 -27.23
CA LYS A 62 -21.01 -0.69 -26.20
C LYS A 62 -19.97 -1.75 -25.86
N THR A 63 -18.94 -1.35 -25.14
CA THR A 63 -18.10 -2.18 -24.27
C THR A 63 -18.15 -1.54 -22.88
N ALA A 64 -19.35 -1.51 -22.30
CA ALA A 64 -19.58 -1.02 -20.95
C ALA A 64 -20.75 -1.76 -20.30
N LEU A 65 -20.63 -3.09 -20.19
CA LEU A 65 -21.09 -3.80 -19.00
C LEU A 65 -19.85 -4.38 -18.31
N SER A 66 -19.27 -3.57 -17.44
CA SER A 66 -18.66 -3.97 -16.17
C SER A 66 -17.93 -2.75 -15.61
N PRO A 67 -18.04 -2.44 -14.30
CA PRO A 67 -17.26 -1.38 -13.65
C PRO A 67 -15.75 -1.72 -13.54
N SER A 68 -15.16 -2.35 -14.56
CA SER A 68 -13.83 -2.98 -14.51
C SER A 68 -12.79 -2.31 -15.41
N ALA A 69 -13.07 -1.15 -15.98
CA ALA A 69 -12.06 -0.33 -16.67
C ALA A 69 -12.01 1.11 -16.13
N ARG A 70 -12.37 1.29 -14.86
CA ARG A 70 -11.82 2.40 -14.09
C ARG A 70 -10.33 2.09 -13.95
N LEU A 71 -9.47 3.08 -14.14
CA LEU A 71 -8.07 3.00 -13.76
C LEU A 71 -8.01 2.28 -12.40
N VAL A 72 -7.26 1.18 -12.28
CA VAL A 72 -7.23 0.35 -11.06
C VAL A 72 -6.91 1.20 -9.82
N SER A 73 -6.23 2.33 -10.03
CA SER A 73 -5.93 3.36 -9.03
C SER A 73 -7.15 4.12 -8.48
N ASP A 74 -8.24 4.28 -9.26
CA ASP A 74 -9.41 5.06 -8.86
C ASP A 74 -10.49 4.22 -8.17
N VAL A 75 -10.43 2.89 -8.26
CA VAL A 75 -11.43 1.99 -7.66
C VAL A 75 -11.04 1.58 -6.25
N LEU A 76 -9.76 1.28 -6.03
CA LEU A 76 -9.28 0.95 -4.70
C LEU A 76 -8.84 2.22 -3.99
N SER A 77 -9.78 2.85 -3.30
CA SER A 77 -9.43 3.80 -2.25
C SER A 77 -8.41 3.14 -1.30
N THR A 78 -7.47 3.94 -0.77
CA THR A 78 -6.46 3.45 0.20
C THR A 78 -7.10 2.66 1.34
N ALA A 79 -8.30 3.05 1.77
CA ALA A 79 -9.10 2.34 2.76
C ALA A 79 -9.49 0.91 2.34
N GLN A 80 -9.83 0.68 1.08
CA GLN A 80 -10.16 -0.66 0.57
C GLN A 80 -8.92 -1.54 0.44
N ILE A 81 -7.77 -0.97 0.07
CA ILE A 81 -6.48 -1.68 0.06
C ILE A 81 -6.13 -2.13 1.48
N LEU A 82 -6.22 -1.23 2.46
CA LEU A 82 -5.93 -1.53 3.86
C LEU A 82 -6.92 -2.55 4.45
N ALA A 83 -8.21 -2.45 4.11
CA ALA A 83 -9.21 -3.43 4.52
C ALA A 83 -8.95 -4.81 3.88
N GLY A 84 -8.54 -4.84 2.62
CA GLY A 84 -8.10 -6.06 1.94
C GLY A 84 -6.90 -6.70 2.62
N LEU A 85 -5.87 -5.91 2.93
CA LEU A 85 -4.67 -6.38 3.64
C LEU A 85 -4.99 -6.91 5.05
N LYS A 86 -5.95 -6.31 5.75
CA LYS A 86 -6.34 -6.74 7.11
C LYS A 86 -7.02 -8.12 7.13
N ASN A 87 -7.81 -8.43 6.09
CA ASN A 87 -8.62 -9.65 6.04
C ASN A 87 -8.00 -10.75 5.17
N ALA A 88 -6.93 -10.44 4.42
CA ALA A 88 -6.26 -11.41 3.56
C ALA A 88 -5.40 -12.40 4.38
N ALA A 89 -5.45 -13.66 3.98
CA ALA A 89 -4.48 -14.66 4.44
C ALA A 89 -3.17 -14.45 3.66
N LEU A 90 -2.26 -13.66 4.23
CA LEU A 90 -0.97 -13.35 3.61
C LEU A 90 0.02 -14.51 3.78
N THR A 91 0.69 -14.88 2.70
CA THR A 91 1.80 -15.84 2.75
C THR A 91 3.14 -15.11 2.96
N SER A 92 4.19 -15.83 3.37
CA SER A 92 5.53 -15.25 3.54
C SER A 92 6.09 -14.61 2.25
N GLN A 93 5.68 -15.11 1.08
CA GLN A 93 6.07 -14.53 -0.21
C GLN A 93 5.34 -13.23 -0.52
N ASP A 94 4.10 -13.07 -0.05
CA ASP A 94 3.32 -11.86 -0.26
C ASP A 94 3.85 -10.72 0.62
N VAL A 95 4.22 -11.05 1.87
CA VAL A 95 4.91 -10.11 2.77
C VAL A 95 6.20 -9.59 2.14
N LEU A 96 7.03 -10.46 1.57
CA LEU A 96 8.26 -10.07 0.84
C LEU A 96 7.99 -9.07 -0.30
N LYS A 97 6.93 -9.27 -1.07
CA LYS A 97 6.56 -8.35 -2.17
C LYS A 97 6.11 -7.01 -1.62
N ILE A 98 5.30 -7.00 -0.56
CA ILE A 98 4.83 -5.77 0.09
C ILE A 98 6.02 -5.00 0.68
N GLU A 99 6.93 -5.67 1.38
CA GLU A 99 8.15 -5.09 1.92
C GLU A 99 8.97 -4.39 0.82
N LYS A 100 9.19 -5.08 -0.30
CA LYS A 100 9.93 -4.54 -1.44
C LYS A 100 9.26 -3.30 -2.02
N ILE A 101 7.94 -3.33 -2.21
CA ILE A 101 7.17 -2.17 -2.69
C ILE A 101 7.35 -0.97 -1.75
N LEU A 102 7.28 -1.19 -0.43
CA LEU A 102 7.43 -0.11 0.55
C LEU A 102 8.86 0.46 0.60
N GLN A 103 9.87 -0.38 0.38
CA GLN A 103 11.28 0.04 0.26
C GLN A 103 11.53 0.83 -1.02
N ASP A 104 11.01 0.36 -2.16
CA ASP A 104 11.15 1.02 -3.47
C ASP A 104 10.49 2.41 -3.46
N GLN A 105 9.42 2.58 -2.69
CA GLN A 105 8.76 3.89 -2.47
C GLN A 105 9.49 4.79 -1.46
N GLY A 106 10.55 4.30 -0.80
CA GLY A 106 11.28 5.04 0.22
C GLY A 106 10.49 5.31 1.50
N LEU A 107 9.35 4.64 1.70
CA LEU A 107 8.46 4.86 2.86
C LEU A 107 8.98 4.15 4.11
N VAL A 108 9.74 3.07 3.93
CA VAL A 108 10.28 2.29 5.04
C VAL A 108 11.74 1.99 4.78
N SER A 109 12.60 2.40 5.71
CA SER A 109 14.03 2.12 5.67
C SER A 109 14.37 0.70 6.16
N LEU A 110 13.57 0.16 7.09
CA LEU A 110 13.88 -1.13 7.70
C LEU A 110 12.63 -1.80 8.26
N ILE A 111 12.40 -3.06 7.88
CA ILE A 111 11.25 -3.87 8.28
C ILE A 111 11.78 -5.03 9.13
N ILE A 112 11.34 -5.09 10.39
CA ILE A 112 11.63 -6.23 11.27
C ILE A 112 10.47 -7.21 11.15
N ARG A 113 10.78 -8.46 10.82
CA ARG A 113 9.80 -9.54 10.85
C ARG A 113 9.70 -10.11 12.25
N GLN A 114 8.48 -10.48 12.65
CA GLN A 114 8.28 -11.24 13.87
C GLN A 114 9.09 -12.53 13.83
N ASN A 115 9.72 -12.89 14.95
CA ASN A 115 10.63 -14.04 15.11
C ASN A 115 11.96 -13.99 14.32
N THR A 116 12.41 -12.85 13.81
CA THR A 116 13.81 -12.69 13.37
C THR A 116 14.69 -12.13 14.48
N LEU A 117 16.01 -12.28 14.39
CA LEU A 117 16.98 -11.77 15.38
C LEU A 117 16.83 -10.27 15.71
N GLY A 118 16.15 -9.49 14.85
CA GLY A 118 15.83 -8.08 15.11
C GLY A 118 14.63 -7.84 16.04
N ASP A 119 13.82 -8.86 16.28
CA ASP A 119 12.65 -8.86 17.17
C ASP A 119 12.97 -9.46 18.55
N GLU A 120 14.22 -9.91 18.75
CA GLU A 120 14.68 -10.42 20.05
C GLU A 120 14.70 -9.29 21.09
N LEU A 121 14.19 -9.61 22.28
CA LEU A 121 14.29 -8.72 23.43
C LEU A 121 15.77 -8.49 23.76
N PHE A 122 16.09 -7.29 24.20
CA PHE A 122 17.47 -6.96 24.57
C PHE A 122 18.02 -7.90 25.65
N GLU A 123 17.17 -8.32 26.59
CA GLU A 123 17.54 -9.23 27.68
C GLU A 123 17.95 -10.61 27.17
N ASP A 124 17.19 -11.16 26.23
CA ASP A 124 17.45 -12.48 25.64
C ASP A 124 18.77 -12.45 24.86
N PHE A 125 18.97 -11.41 24.05
CA PHE A 125 20.21 -11.23 23.31
C PHE A 125 21.42 -11.11 24.22
N ILE A 126 21.38 -10.24 25.24
CA ILE A 126 22.53 -10.01 26.13
C ILE A 126 22.85 -11.26 26.94
N THR A 127 21.83 -12.01 27.35
CA THR A 127 22.00 -13.28 28.06
C THR A 127 22.67 -14.31 27.17
N ARG A 128 22.21 -14.44 25.92
CA ARG A 128 22.81 -15.31 24.90
C ARG A 128 24.23 -14.87 24.50
N PHE A 129 24.48 -13.56 24.46
CA PHE A 129 25.77 -12.98 24.08
C PHE A 129 26.86 -13.28 25.10
N TRP A 130 26.55 -13.24 26.40
CA TRP A 130 27.51 -13.54 27.46
C TRP A 130 27.51 -15.01 27.90
N ASP A 131 26.68 -15.89 27.31
CA ASP A 131 26.73 -17.32 27.58
C ASP A 131 28.05 -17.93 27.07
N TYR A 132 28.91 -18.37 27.98
CA TYR A 132 30.21 -18.94 27.63
C TYR A 132 30.15 -20.14 26.67
N LYS A 133 29.13 -20.99 26.79
CA LYS A 133 29.03 -22.25 26.00
C LYS A 133 28.34 -22.02 24.66
N ARG A 134 27.28 -21.20 24.66
CA ARG A 134 26.38 -21.05 23.51
C ARG A 134 26.62 -19.78 22.69
N SER A 135 27.37 -18.81 23.20
CA SER A 135 27.56 -17.53 22.53
C SER A 135 28.38 -17.67 21.25
N PRO A 136 27.85 -17.21 20.09
CA PRO A 136 28.62 -17.11 18.85
C PRO A 136 29.87 -16.23 19.00
N TYR A 137 29.81 -15.19 19.85
CA TYR A 137 30.92 -14.29 20.10
C TYR A 137 32.10 -15.01 20.78
N VAL A 138 31.83 -15.86 21.78
CA VAL A 138 32.86 -16.64 22.46
C VAL A 138 33.48 -17.65 21.50
N GLN A 139 32.65 -18.31 20.68
CA GLN A 139 33.11 -19.25 19.65
C GLN A 139 34.01 -18.57 18.60
N GLU A 140 33.63 -17.37 18.13
CA GLU A 140 34.43 -16.56 17.20
C GLU A 140 35.78 -16.12 17.82
N LYS A 141 35.79 -15.76 19.10
CA LYS A 141 37.05 -15.46 19.80
C LYS A 141 37.95 -16.69 19.86
N HIS A 142 37.40 -17.85 20.16
CA HIS A 142 38.16 -19.10 20.19
C HIS A 142 38.67 -19.51 18.80
N SER A 143 37.88 -19.32 17.73
CA SER A 143 38.32 -19.62 16.36
C SER A 143 39.48 -18.72 15.93
N HIS A 144 39.51 -17.47 16.39
CA HIS A 144 40.60 -16.52 16.15
C HIS A 144 41.77 -16.64 17.15
N LYS A 145 41.81 -17.72 17.95
CA LYS A 145 42.84 -17.97 18.98
C LYS A 145 42.93 -16.87 20.06
N LEU A 146 41.88 -16.07 20.20
CA LEU A 146 41.78 -15.07 21.26
C LEU A 146 41.23 -15.72 22.54
N ARG A 147 41.84 -15.37 23.66
CA ARG A 147 41.50 -15.99 24.95
C ARG A 147 40.42 -15.18 25.66
N ILE A 148 39.27 -15.79 25.91
CA ILE A 148 38.20 -15.24 26.75
C ILE A 148 37.90 -16.17 27.92
N GLY A 149 37.90 -15.63 29.12
CA GLY A 149 37.69 -16.40 30.35
C GLY A 149 36.22 -16.57 30.70
N GLN A 150 35.88 -17.72 31.31
CA GLN A 150 34.56 -17.96 31.91
C GLN A 150 34.22 -16.91 32.97
N THR A 151 35.21 -16.51 33.78
CA THR A 151 35.02 -15.48 34.80
C THR A 151 34.65 -14.13 34.18
N HIS A 152 35.26 -13.76 33.06
CA HIS A 152 34.92 -12.52 32.37
C HIS A 152 33.48 -12.54 31.87
N THR A 153 33.08 -13.61 31.18
CA THR A 153 31.72 -13.73 30.64
C THR A 153 30.67 -13.71 31.75
N LYS A 154 30.92 -14.40 32.87
CA LYS A 154 30.06 -14.38 34.05
C LYS A 154 29.92 -12.98 34.67
N LEU A 155 31.03 -12.29 34.94
CA LEU A 155 31.01 -10.94 35.51
C LEU A 155 30.33 -9.92 34.59
N SER A 156 30.55 -10.03 33.28
CA SER A 156 29.87 -9.19 32.30
C SER A 156 28.35 -9.43 32.30
N LEU A 157 27.91 -10.67 32.40
CA LEU A 157 26.49 -11.02 32.48
C LEU A 157 25.86 -10.48 33.77
N GLU A 158 26.53 -10.61 34.92
CA GLU A 158 26.07 -10.06 36.20
C GLU A 158 25.91 -8.54 36.13
N ARG A 159 26.88 -7.82 35.54
CA ARG A 159 26.76 -6.38 35.29
C ARG A 159 25.59 -6.04 34.39
N ALA A 160 25.34 -6.87 33.37
CA ALA A 160 24.21 -6.68 32.49
C ALA A 160 22.86 -6.85 33.23
N TYR A 161 22.74 -7.83 34.13
CA TYR A 161 21.57 -7.98 35.00
C TYR A 161 21.36 -6.80 35.95
N LEU A 162 22.44 -6.23 36.48
CA LEU A 162 22.36 -5.12 37.44
C LEU A 162 21.99 -3.80 36.77
N TYR A 163 22.58 -3.50 35.61
CA TYR A 163 22.49 -2.16 35.01
C TYR A 163 21.72 -2.12 33.69
N TRP A 164 21.93 -3.10 32.81
CA TRP A 164 21.46 -3.00 31.42
C TRP A 164 20.07 -3.60 31.23
N ILE A 165 19.81 -4.78 31.78
CA ILE A 165 18.51 -5.46 31.67
C ILE A 165 17.38 -4.62 32.29
N PRO A 166 17.52 -4.04 33.50
CA PRO A 166 16.47 -3.17 34.06
C PRO A 166 16.21 -1.93 33.20
N PHE A 167 17.27 -1.34 32.62
CA PHE A 167 17.17 -0.13 31.80
C PHE A 167 16.56 -0.37 30.41
N PHE A 168 16.79 -1.54 29.83
CA PHE A 168 16.28 -1.96 28.52
C PHE A 168 15.08 -2.91 28.61
N LYS A 169 14.47 -3.06 29.79
CA LYS A 169 13.32 -3.94 30.00
C LYS A 169 12.20 -3.64 29.01
N GLY A 170 11.73 -4.68 28.30
CA GLY A 170 10.67 -4.57 27.29
C GLY A 170 11.06 -3.85 26.00
N LYS A 171 12.34 -3.54 25.79
CA LYS A 171 12.83 -2.97 24.53
C LYS A 171 13.44 -4.06 23.66
N THR A 172 13.08 -4.06 22.38
CA THR A 172 13.74 -4.88 21.35
C THR A 172 15.02 -4.19 20.90
N LEU A 173 15.95 -4.97 20.32
CA LEU A 173 17.21 -4.42 19.83
C LEU A 173 17.05 -3.42 18.69
N GLY A 174 15.92 -3.46 17.99
CA GLY A 174 15.67 -2.63 16.83
C GLY A 174 16.66 -2.93 15.71
N PRO A 175 16.37 -2.46 14.49
CA PRO A 175 17.16 -2.86 13.35
C PRO A 175 18.20 -1.74 13.12
N GLY A 176 19.47 -2.05 13.37
CA GLY A 176 20.56 -1.07 13.35
C GLY A 176 21.47 -1.09 14.58
N ARG A 177 21.13 -1.83 15.64
CA ARG A 177 22.07 -2.12 16.73
C ARG A 177 22.89 -3.38 16.45
N THR A 178 23.57 -3.41 15.30
CA THR A 178 24.71 -4.32 15.15
C THR A 178 25.85 -3.85 16.05
N ALA A 179 26.80 -4.73 16.37
CA ALA A 179 27.85 -4.52 17.38
C ALA A 179 28.67 -3.21 17.24
N SER A 180 28.64 -2.55 16.08
CA SER A 180 29.20 -1.22 15.82
C SER A 180 28.46 -0.09 16.55
N GLY A 181 27.12 -0.06 16.51
CA GLY A 181 26.30 0.94 17.23
C GLY A 181 26.33 0.74 18.75
N PHE A 182 26.67 -0.46 19.20
CA PHE A 182 26.93 -0.73 20.61
C PHE A 182 28.19 -0.02 21.11
N LYS A 183 29.22 0.18 20.27
CA LYS A 183 30.46 0.88 20.67
C LYS A 183 30.22 2.37 20.90
N GLU A 184 29.56 3.07 19.98
CA GLU A 184 29.26 4.50 20.13
C GLU A 184 28.42 4.80 21.38
N ASN A 185 27.40 3.98 21.60
CA ASN A 185 26.61 4.08 22.82
C ASN A 185 27.40 3.63 24.05
N ALA A 186 28.19 2.55 24.00
CA ALA A 186 29.03 2.11 25.11
C ALA A 186 30.09 3.15 25.51
N TYR A 187 30.62 3.95 24.59
CA TYR A 187 31.50 5.10 24.93
C TYR A 187 30.72 6.20 25.66
N SER A 188 29.50 6.51 25.23
CA SER A 188 28.61 7.45 25.96
C SER A 188 28.17 6.91 27.34
N PHE A 189 28.00 5.58 27.45
CA PHE A 189 27.60 4.88 28.67
C PHE A 189 28.78 4.67 29.63
N ALA A 190 30.00 4.47 29.13
CA ALA A 190 31.20 4.48 29.93
C ALA A 190 31.42 5.89 30.50
N LEU A 191 31.28 6.95 29.71
CA LEU A 191 31.36 8.33 30.22
C LEU A 191 30.29 8.67 31.27
N ARG A 192 29.11 8.03 31.25
CA ARG A 192 28.06 8.19 32.28
C ARG A 192 28.15 7.19 33.43
N GLY A 193 28.79 6.04 33.23
CA GLY A 193 28.98 4.98 34.23
C GLY A 193 30.32 5.03 34.96
N ILE A 194 31.30 5.81 34.47
CA ILE A 194 32.59 6.10 35.14
C ILE A 194 32.39 7.02 36.36
N LEU A 195 31.17 7.46 36.67
CA LEU A 195 30.84 8.15 37.92
C LEU A 195 30.26 7.23 39.01
N CYS A 196 30.23 5.91 38.82
CA CYS A 196 29.96 4.95 39.89
C CYS A 196 31.07 3.89 39.92
N GLY A 197 32.23 4.29 40.42
CA GLY A 197 33.41 3.49 40.66
C GLY A 197 34.57 4.39 41.04
#